data_AF-A0A0W0TGF3-F1
#
_entry.id   AF-A0A0W0TGF3-F1
#
_cell.length_a   1.000
_cell.length_b   1.000
_cell.length_c   1.000
_cell.angle_alpha   90.00
_cell.angle_beta   90.00
_cell.angle_gamma   90.00
#
_symmetry.space_group_name_H-M   'P 1'
#
loop_
_entity.id
_entity.type
_entity.pdbx_description
1 polymer ?
#
loop_
_entity_poly.entity_id
_entity_poly.type
_entity_poly.pdbx_seq_one_letter_code
_entity_poly.pdbx_strand_id
1 'polypeptide(L)'
;MPTYTPEQLRNLKPIDAHALLDDEDSLIASRDAFDKLSDNEKRQLVFNMLSNRTDIKNLSHLSDALRNPTLQTDNCFHAMFSRALEICRRLDSITDTRNNNPGRIFIGKEFNADLYNEHANLVQHRLAGHEDQIAQCLAKSPDSHAEIARSLRILSIQPTGDVFKTINEKFGKIVRAKKESKEEEISLLDEDLSTLDEHKSPCCTLF
;
A
#
# COMPACT_ATOMS: atom_id res chain seq x y z
N MET A 1 7.43 -23.06 27.44
CA MET A 1 7.01 -22.42 26.19
C MET A 1 5.75 -23.11 25.73
N PRO A 2 4.63 -22.39 25.55
CA PRO A 2 3.40 -23.02 25.09
C PRO A 2 3.54 -23.47 23.63
N THR A 3 3.21 -24.73 23.37
CA THR A 3 2.97 -25.23 22.02
C THR A 3 1.47 -25.22 21.79
N TYR A 4 1.02 -24.57 20.72
CA TYR A 4 -0.40 -24.46 20.41
C TYR A 4 -0.88 -25.64 19.56
N THR A 5 -2.06 -26.15 19.85
CA THR A 5 -2.77 -27.09 18.97
C THR A 5 -3.53 -26.35 17.88
N PRO A 6 -3.88 -27.00 16.75
CA PRO A 6 -4.72 -26.37 15.73
C PRO A 6 -6.05 -25.84 16.27
N GLU A 7 -6.65 -26.53 17.25
CA GLU A 7 -7.89 -26.11 17.90
C GLU A 7 -7.73 -24.85 18.74
N GLN A 8 -6.60 -24.71 19.44
CA GLN A 8 -6.30 -23.48 20.17
C GLN A 8 -6.08 -22.31 19.22
N LEU A 9 -5.37 -22.53 18.11
CA LEU A 9 -5.11 -21.51 17.09
C LEU A 9 -6.40 -21.02 16.40
N ARG A 10 -7.37 -21.91 16.14
CA ARG A 10 -8.69 -21.54 15.59
C ARG A 10 -9.49 -20.62 16.50
N ASN A 11 -9.38 -20.83 17.80
CA ASN A 11 -10.16 -20.11 18.81
C ASN A 11 -9.37 -18.96 19.46
N LEU A 12 -8.18 -18.66 18.93
CA LEU A 12 -7.30 -17.62 19.46
C LEU A 12 -7.97 -16.25 19.27
N LYS A 13 -8.15 -15.52 20.36
CA LYS A 13 -8.74 -14.17 20.28
C LYS A 13 -7.75 -13.24 19.56
N PRO A 14 -8.23 -12.17 18.91
CA PRO A 14 -7.34 -11.23 18.21
C PRO A 14 -6.21 -10.67 19.08
N ILE A 15 -6.48 -10.38 20.37
CA ILE A 15 -5.47 -9.86 21.29
C ILE A 15 -4.36 -10.88 21.58
N ASP A 16 -4.73 -12.16 21.69
CA ASP A 16 -3.79 -13.25 21.96
C ASP A 16 -3.00 -13.60 20.70
N ALA A 17 -3.63 -13.54 19.52
CA ALA A 17 -2.97 -13.70 18.23
C ALA A 17 -1.92 -12.62 17.98
N HIS A 18 -2.21 -11.38 18.37
CA HIS A 18 -1.26 -10.28 18.30
C HIS A 18 -0.06 -10.53 19.24
N ALA A 19 -0.31 -10.94 20.48
CA ALA A 19 0.73 -11.22 21.48
C ALA A 19 1.60 -12.42 21.09
N LEU A 20 1.08 -13.36 20.30
CA LEU A 20 1.84 -14.51 19.80
C LEU A 20 3.03 -14.09 18.92
N LEU A 21 2.96 -12.91 18.28
CA LEU A 21 4.09 -12.36 17.53
C LEU A 21 5.24 -11.87 18.41
N ASP A 22 5.00 -11.68 19.71
CA ASP A 22 6.01 -11.24 20.67
C ASP A 22 6.69 -12.42 21.37
N ASP A 23 6.29 -13.66 21.05
CA ASP A 23 6.84 -14.92 21.57
C ASP A 23 7.32 -15.81 20.41
N GLU A 24 8.52 -15.52 19.91
CA GLU A 24 9.14 -16.21 18.77
C GLU A 24 9.24 -17.72 18.99
N ASP A 25 9.64 -18.14 20.18
CA ASP A 25 9.79 -19.56 20.49
C ASP A 25 8.46 -20.31 20.45
N SER A 26 7.36 -19.69 20.90
CA SER A 26 6.01 -20.27 20.78
C SER A 26 5.56 -20.39 19.32
N LEU A 27 5.93 -19.43 18.45
CA LEU A 27 5.71 -19.54 17.00
C LEU A 27 6.47 -20.74 16.43
N ILE A 28 7.75 -20.87 16.78
CA ILE A 28 8.61 -21.98 16.32
C ILE A 28 8.04 -23.32 16.77
N ALA A 29 7.67 -23.44 18.05
CA ALA A 29 7.12 -24.66 18.62
C ALA A 29 5.78 -25.07 18.01
N SER A 30 5.04 -24.12 17.40
CA SER A 30 3.69 -24.32 16.88
C SER A 30 3.61 -24.38 15.34
N ARG A 31 4.75 -24.38 14.63
CA ARG A 31 4.83 -24.43 13.14
C ARG A 31 3.91 -25.48 12.52
N ASP A 32 4.03 -26.72 12.99
CA ASP A 32 3.22 -27.85 12.47
C ASP A 32 1.72 -27.68 12.74
N ALA A 33 1.35 -26.98 13.82
CA ALA A 33 -0.05 -26.72 14.12
C ALA A 33 -0.63 -25.64 13.20
N PHE A 34 0.16 -24.60 12.85
CA PHE A 34 -0.26 -23.60 11.87
C PHE A 34 -0.50 -24.21 10.48
N ASP A 35 0.36 -25.15 10.06
CA ASP A 35 0.25 -25.77 8.73
C ASP A 35 -0.96 -26.71 8.60
N LYS A 36 -1.50 -27.21 9.72
CA LYS A 36 -2.74 -28.02 9.80
C LYS A 36 -4.03 -27.21 9.69
N LEU A 37 -3.94 -25.88 9.74
CA LEU A 37 -5.10 -25.01 9.52
C LEU A 37 -5.49 -25.03 8.04
N SER A 38 -6.79 -24.92 7.77
CA SER A 38 -7.29 -24.65 6.41
C SER A 38 -6.89 -23.26 5.94
N ASP A 39 -6.91 -23.01 4.64
CA ASP A 39 -6.50 -21.72 4.07
C ASP A 39 -7.32 -20.53 4.64
N ASN A 40 -8.60 -20.74 4.93
CA ASN A 40 -9.44 -19.71 5.53
C ASN A 40 -9.03 -19.42 6.98
N GLU A 41 -8.73 -20.47 7.75
CA GLU A 41 -8.27 -20.33 9.14
C GLU A 41 -6.89 -19.66 9.21
N LYS A 42 -5.97 -20.03 8.30
CA LYS A 42 -4.67 -19.36 8.16
C LYS A 42 -4.85 -17.87 7.87
N ARG A 43 -5.69 -17.52 6.89
CA ARG A 43 -5.99 -16.12 6.53
C ARG A 43 -6.57 -15.34 7.71
N GLN A 44 -7.52 -15.93 8.43
CA GLN A 44 -8.13 -15.30 9.61
C GLN A 44 -7.11 -15.07 10.73
N LEU A 45 -6.25 -16.05 11.00
CA LEU A 45 -5.22 -15.92 12.02
C LEU A 45 -4.18 -14.86 11.67
N VAL A 46 -3.70 -14.85 10.42
CA VAL A 46 -2.78 -13.82 9.91
C VAL A 46 -3.40 -12.42 9.98
N PHE A 47 -4.68 -12.30 9.63
CA PHE A 47 -5.44 -11.05 9.81
C PHE A 47 -5.43 -10.62 11.28
N ASN A 48 -5.78 -11.51 12.21
CA ASN A 48 -5.79 -11.21 13.64
C ASN A 48 -4.41 -10.81 14.17
N MET A 49 -3.34 -11.44 13.68
CA MET A 49 -1.96 -11.14 14.03
C MET A 49 -1.51 -9.74 13.58
N LEU A 50 -1.87 -9.31 12.36
CA LEU A 50 -1.25 -8.14 11.71
C LEU A 50 -2.12 -6.88 11.64
N SER A 51 -3.45 -7.00 11.78
CA SER A 51 -4.38 -5.89 11.46
C SER A 51 -4.12 -4.61 12.23
N ASN A 52 -3.68 -4.72 13.48
CA ASN A 52 -3.42 -3.58 14.36
C ASN A 52 -1.94 -3.39 14.72
N ARG A 53 -1.02 -4.15 14.10
CA ARG A 53 0.42 -3.98 14.34
C ARG A 53 0.93 -2.73 13.65
N THR A 54 1.62 -1.88 14.41
CA THR A 54 2.26 -0.64 13.91
C THR A 54 3.77 -0.82 13.67
N ASP A 55 4.36 -1.90 14.15
CA ASP A 55 5.78 -2.21 14.15
C ASP A 55 6.16 -3.26 13.09
N ILE A 56 5.39 -3.32 11.98
CA ILE A 56 5.53 -4.30 10.89
C ILE A 56 6.98 -4.49 10.39
N LYS A 57 7.77 -3.41 10.38
CA LYS A 57 9.18 -3.42 9.96
C LYS A 57 10.04 -4.36 10.82
N ASN A 58 9.69 -4.51 12.09
CA ASN A 58 10.42 -5.36 13.04
C ASN A 58 10.05 -6.84 12.90
N LEU A 59 8.92 -7.18 12.29
CA LEU A 59 8.41 -8.56 12.24
C LEU A 59 9.05 -9.44 11.15
N SER A 60 10.05 -8.94 10.42
CA SER A 60 10.68 -9.68 9.31
C SER A 60 11.29 -11.01 9.75
N HIS A 61 11.99 -11.02 10.88
CA HIS A 61 12.62 -12.20 11.45
C HIS A 61 11.61 -13.30 11.82
N LEU A 62 10.38 -12.91 12.19
CA LEU A 62 9.32 -13.87 12.52
C LEU A 62 8.86 -14.67 11.30
N SER A 63 8.99 -14.13 10.08
CA SER A 63 8.77 -14.91 8.87
C SER A 63 9.75 -16.07 8.81
N ASP A 64 11.04 -15.81 9.02
CA ASP A 64 12.05 -16.86 9.06
C ASP A 64 11.81 -17.84 10.23
N ALA A 65 11.36 -17.33 11.38
CA ALA A 65 10.98 -18.14 12.53
C ALA A 65 9.71 -18.97 12.30
N LEU A 66 8.88 -18.68 11.30
CA LEU A 66 7.73 -19.51 10.93
C LEU A 66 8.06 -20.54 9.84
N ARG A 67 9.21 -20.41 9.18
CA ARG A 67 9.61 -21.29 8.08
C ARG A 67 9.69 -22.75 8.57
N ASN A 68 8.87 -23.62 7.99
CA ASN A 68 8.93 -25.05 8.20
C ASN A 68 9.87 -25.68 7.16
N PRO A 69 11.08 -26.14 7.53
CA PRO A 69 12.05 -26.68 6.57
C PRO A 69 11.59 -28.00 5.93
N THR A 70 10.67 -28.71 6.58
CA THR A 70 10.16 -30.01 6.13
C THR A 70 8.99 -29.89 5.17
N LEU A 71 8.38 -28.70 5.08
CA LEU A 71 7.20 -28.43 4.26
C LEU A 71 7.53 -27.42 3.16
N GLN A 72 7.80 -27.90 1.96
CA GLN A 72 8.11 -27.06 0.79
C GLN A 72 6.88 -26.87 -0.09
N THR A 73 5.91 -26.08 0.39
CA THR A 73 4.75 -25.66 -0.41
C THR A 73 4.48 -24.18 -0.23
N ASP A 74 4.02 -23.53 -1.31
CA ASP A 74 3.63 -22.12 -1.35
C ASP A 74 2.35 -21.81 -0.55
N ASN A 75 1.66 -22.86 -0.06
CA ASN A 75 0.43 -22.78 0.74
C ASN A 75 0.64 -23.10 2.24
N CYS A 76 1.90 -23.16 2.70
CA CYS A 76 2.20 -23.24 4.13
C CYS A 76 1.86 -21.93 4.85
N PHE A 77 1.70 -21.97 6.17
CA PHE A 77 1.38 -20.79 6.97
C PHE A 77 2.47 -19.71 6.84
N HIS A 78 3.74 -20.12 6.83
CA HIS A 78 4.87 -19.22 6.61
C HIS A 78 4.72 -18.38 5.33
N ALA A 79 4.42 -19.03 4.20
CA ALA A 79 4.30 -18.33 2.92
C ALA A 79 3.15 -17.30 2.96
N MET A 80 2.02 -17.68 3.55
CA MET A 80 0.87 -16.77 3.72
C MET A 80 1.19 -15.60 4.65
N PHE A 81 1.86 -15.86 5.78
CA PHE A 81 2.27 -14.81 6.72
C PHE A 81 3.27 -13.85 6.08
N SER A 82 4.23 -14.37 5.30
CA SER A 82 5.23 -13.58 4.59
C SER A 82 4.59 -12.64 3.56
N ARG A 83 3.65 -13.15 2.75
CA ARG A 83 2.87 -12.35 1.79
C ARG A 83 2.03 -11.27 2.49
N ALA A 84 1.38 -11.59 3.61
CA ALA A 84 0.62 -10.61 4.39
C ALA A 84 1.51 -9.51 5.01
N LEU A 85 2.70 -9.88 5.51
CA LEU A 85 3.68 -8.91 5.99
C LEU A 85 4.14 -7.98 4.86
N GLU A 86 4.39 -8.53 3.66
CA GLU A 86 4.75 -7.74 2.49
C GLU A 86 3.68 -6.69 2.17
N ILE A 87 2.40 -7.07 2.19
CA ILE A 87 1.28 -6.15 2.00
C ILE A 87 1.29 -5.06 3.05
N CYS A 88 1.41 -5.41 4.33
CA CYS A 88 1.45 -4.42 5.41
C CYS A 88 2.56 -3.39 5.18
N ARG A 89 3.76 -3.84 4.78
CA ARG A 89 4.89 -2.94 4.47
C ARG A 89 4.61 -2.05 3.26
N ARG A 90 4.05 -2.62 2.19
CA ARG A 90 3.68 -1.87 0.99
C ARG A 90 2.67 -0.77 1.33
N LEU A 91 1.63 -1.10 2.10
CA LEU A 91 0.61 -0.14 2.53
C LEU A 91 1.19 0.95 3.46
N ASP A 92 1.99 0.56 4.46
CA ASP A 92 2.67 1.52 5.36
C ASP A 92 3.61 2.46 4.60
N SER A 93 4.21 1.99 3.51
CA SER A 93 5.11 2.82 2.69
C SER A 93 4.40 3.97 1.99
N ILE A 94 3.09 3.88 1.74
CA ILE A 94 2.32 4.92 1.05
C ILE A 94 2.24 6.18 1.92
N THR A 95 2.08 6.00 3.23
CA THR A 95 1.91 7.09 4.20
C THR A 95 3.20 7.44 4.96
N ASP A 96 4.30 6.69 4.78
CA ASP A 96 5.61 7.04 5.31
C ASP A 96 6.09 8.37 4.71
N THR A 97 6.24 9.39 5.54
CA THR A 97 6.62 10.75 5.12
C THR A 97 8.01 10.84 4.51
N ARG A 98 8.84 9.81 4.70
CA ARG A 98 10.18 9.70 4.09
C ARG A 98 10.14 9.06 2.70
N ASN A 99 8.99 8.52 2.29
CA ASN A 99 8.83 7.94 0.98
C ASN A 99 8.53 9.03 -0.06
N ASN A 100 9.55 9.36 -0.86
CA ASN A 100 9.42 10.35 -1.93
C ASN A 100 8.66 9.82 -3.16
N ASN A 101 8.33 8.52 -3.21
CA ASN A 101 7.60 7.91 -4.31
C ASN A 101 6.58 6.87 -3.82
N PRO A 102 5.50 7.29 -3.15
CA PRO A 102 4.49 6.40 -2.59
C PRO A 102 3.68 5.63 -3.63
N GLY A 103 3.61 6.13 -4.87
CA GLY A 103 2.90 5.51 -5.98
C GLY A 103 3.61 4.31 -6.61
N ARG A 104 4.91 4.12 -6.36
CA ARG A 104 5.72 3.09 -7.02
C ARG A 104 5.16 1.67 -6.90
N ILE A 105 4.52 1.34 -5.77
CA ILE A 105 3.92 0.02 -5.52
C ILE A 105 2.72 -0.31 -6.44
N PHE A 106 2.23 0.69 -7.17
CA PHE A 106 1.12 0.57 -8.12
C PHE A 106 1.58 0.63 -9.59
N ILE A 107 2.88 0.52 -9.86
CA ILE A 107 3.45 0.75 -11.18
C ILE A 107 4.33 -0.44 -11.59
N GLY A 108 4.27 -0.80 -12.88
CA GLY A 108 5.15 -1.77 -13.50
C GLY A 108 5.21 -3.13 -12.78
N LYS A 109 6.43 -3.64 -12.61
CA LYS A 109 6.69 -4.98 -12.01
C LYS A 109 6.41 -5.05 -10.51
N GLU A 110 6.32 -3.91 -9.84
CA GLU A 110 6.02 -3.85 -8.41
C GLU A 110 4.53 -4.09 -8.15
N PHE A 111 3.66 -3.75 -9.12
CA PHE A 111 2.23 -3.95 -9.00
C PHE A 111 1.87 -5.45 -9.04
N ASN A 112 1.18 -5.91 -7.98
CA ASN A 112 0.71 -7.29 -7.86
C ASN A 112 -0.72 -7.30 -7.32
N ALA A 113 -1.71 -7.35 -8.21
CA ALA A 113 -3.13 -7.33 -7.83
C ALA A 113 -3.54 -8.56 -7.01
N ASP A 114 -3.02 -9.74 -7.36
CA ASP A 114 -3.34 -11.00 -6.71
C ASP A 114 -2.94 -10.98 -5.24
N LEU A 115 -1.77 -10.40 -4.93
CA LEU A 115 -1.30 -10.22 -3.56
C LEU A 115 -2.30 -9.41 -2.72
N TYR A 116 -2.77 -8.25 -3.22
CA TYR A 116 -3.77 -7.45 -2.48
C TYR A 116 -5.11 -8.20 -2.33
N ASN A 117 -5.53 -8.94 -3.35
CA ASN A 117 -6.79 -9.68 -3.34
C ASN A 117 -6.75 -10.90 -2.41
N GLU A 118 -5.61 -11.57 -2.27
CA GLU A 118 -5.41 -12.72 -1.36
C GLU A 118 -5.71 -12.33 0.10
N HIS A 119 -5.35 -11.11 0.50
CA HIS A 119 -5.52 -10.60 1.85
C HIS A 119 -6.49 -9.41 1.93
N ALA A 120 -7.61 -9.49 1.19
CA ALA A 120 -8.51 -8.37 1.02
C ALA A 120 -9.01 -7.73 2.32
N ASN A 121 -9.37 -8.54 3.32
CA ASN A 121 -9.83 -8.03 4.62
C ASN A 121 -8.73 -7.22 5.33
N LEU A 122 -7.48 -7.68 5.27
CA LEU A 122 -6.35 -6.97 5.87
C LEU A 122 -6.08 -5.64 5.16
N VAL A 123 -6.16 -5.65 3.83
CA VAL A 123 -6.02 -4.44 3.01
C VAL A 123 -7.12 -3.43 3.33
N GLN A 124 -8.38 -3.86 3.33
CA GLN A 124 -9.52 -3.00 3.67
C GLN A 124 -9.37 -2.41 5.07
N HIS A 125 -9.07 -3.26 6.07
CA HIS A 125 -8.91 -2.82 7.46
C HIS A 125 -7.81 -1.76 7.62
N ARG A 126 -6.65 -1.96 6.99
CA ARG A 126 -5.51 -1.03 7.13
C ARG A 126 -5.67 0.28 6.37
N LEU A 127 -6.46 0.29 5.29
CA LEU A 127 -6.68 1.50 4.49
C LEU A 127 -7.93 2.28 4.91
N ALA A 128 -8.88 1.62 5.59
CA ALA A 128 -10.10 2.24 6.06
C ALA A 128 -9.83 3.47 6.95
N GLY A 129 -10.46 4.59 6.63
CA GLY A 129 -10.31 5.85 7.36
C GLY A 129 -9.05 6.64 7.01
N HIS A 130 -8.20 6.13 6.12
CA HIS A 130 -6.97 6.80 5.66
C HIS A 130 -7.01 7.19 4.17
N GLU A 131 -8.17 7.08 3.52
CA GLU A 131 -8.30 7.20 2.06
C GLU A 131 -7.88 8.57 1.54
N ASP A 132 -8.21 9.64 2.28
CA ASP A 132 -7.80 11.02 1.93
C ASP A 132 -6.29 11.22 2.03
N GLN A 133 -5.68 10.75 3.13
CA GLN A 133 -4.25 10.84 3.34
C GLN A 133 -3.49 10.07 2.26
N ILE A 134 -3.93 8.85 1.96
CA ILE A 134 -3.36 8.01 0.91
C ILE A 134 -3.46 8.71 -0.45
N ALA A 135 -4.63 9.21 -0.82
CA ALA A 135 -4.83 9.91 -2.08
C ALA A 135 -3.90 11.14 -2.21
N GLN A 136 -3.71 11.90 -1.13
CA GLN A 136 -2.78 13.03 -1.10
C GLN A 136 -1.31 12.59 -1.25
N CYS A 137 -0.90 11.51 -0.57
CA CYS A 137 0.44 10.95 -0.71
C CYS A 137 0.67 10.49 -2.14
N LEU A 138 -0.24 9.72 -2.72
CA LEU A 138 -0.13 9.23 -4.10
C LEU A 138 -0.01 10.39 -5.10
N ALA A 139 -0.75 11.49 -4.90
CA ALA A 139 -0.66 12.69 -5.74
C ALA A 139 0.66 13.47 -5.61
N LYS A 140 1.54 13.11 -4.66
CA LYS A 140 2.91 13.62 -4.56
C LYS A 140 3.93 12.75 -5.29
N SER A 141 3.52 11.58 -5.78
CA SER A 141 4.43 10.67 -6.48
C SER A 141 4.95 11.36 -7.76
N PRO A 142 6.26 11.27 -8.04
CA PRO A 142 6.86 11.81 -9.26
C PRO A 142 6.47 10.99 -10.51
N ASP A 143 6.04 9.75 -10.31
CA ASP A 143 5.72 8.80 -11.39
C ASP A 143 4.36 9.08 -12.07
N SER A 144 4.10 8.35 -13.17
CA SER A 144 2.89 8.46 -13.99
C SER A 144 1.60 8.27 -13.20
N HIS A 145 0.95 9.39 -12.85
CA HIS A 145 -0.37 9.40 -12.18
C HIS A 145 -1.43 8.60 -12.95
N ALA A 146 -1.32 8.53 -14.27
CA ALA A 146 -2.20 7.73 -15.12
C ALA A 146 -2.05 6.22 -14.85
N GLU A 147 -0.84 5.75 -14.58
CA GLU A 147 -0.60 4.34 -14.26
C GLU A 147 -1.07 3.99 -12.86
N ILE A 148 -0.81 4.86 -11.88
CA ILE A 148 -1.35 4.73 -10.53
C ILE A 148 -2.88 4.63 -10.58
N ALA A 149 -3.56 5.54 -11.29
CA ALA A 149 -5.01 5.52 -11.44
C ALA A 149 -5.54 4.23 -12.09
N ARG A 150 -4.79 3.67 -13.05
CA ARG A 150 -5.14 2.41 -13.71
C ARG A 150 -5.05 1.25 -12.74
N SER A 151 -3.97 1.15 -11.99
CA SER A 151 -3.76 0.07 -11.01
C SER A 151 -4.77 0.15 -9.87
N LEU A 152 -5.08 1.36 -9.37
CA LEU A 152 -6.16 1.56 -8.40
C LEU A 152 -7.53 1.17 -8.96
N ARG A 153 -7.78 1.38 -10.27
CA ARG A 153 -9.00 0.90 -10.92
C ARG A 153 -9.05 -0.63 -11.00
N ILE A 154 -7.93 -1.30 -11.27
CA ILE A 154 -7.86 -2.76 -11.25
C ILE A 154 -8.21 -3.28 -9.84
N LEU A 155 -7.62 -2.69 -8.81
CA LEU A 155 -7.87 -3.04 -7.41
C LEU A 155 -9.26 -2.62 -6.90
N SER A 156 -9.97 -1.73 -7.62
CA SER A 156 -11.35 -1.36 -7.28
C SER A 156 -12.37 -2.47 -7.58
N ILE A 157 -11.94 -3.57 -8.21
CA ILE A 157 -12.74 -4.78 -8.39
C ILE A 157 -12.68 -5.59 -7.09
N GLN A 158 -13.80 -6.20 -6.68
CA GLN A 158 -13.85 -7.07 -5.49
C GLN A 158 -12.77 -8.16 -5.58
N PRO A 159 -12.14 -8.56 -4.46
CA PRO A 159 -12.60 -8.37 -3.08
C PRO A 159 -12.10 -7.10 -2.36
N THR A 160 -11.14 -6.33 -2.87
CA THR A 160 -10.62 -5.11 -2.19
C THR A 160 -11.34 -3.81 -2.59
N GLY A 161 -12.39 -3.94 -3.40
CA GLY A 161 -12.86 -2.89 -4.29
C GLY A 161 -13.25 -1.55 -3.67
N ASP A 162 -13.94 -1.55 -2.53
CA ASP A 162 -14.57 -0.33 -1.99
C ASP A 162 -13.54 0.72 -1.54
N VAL A 163 -12.47 0.29 -0.88
CA VAL A 163 -11.45 1.21 -0.37
C VAL A 163 -10.60 1.77 -1.51
N PHE A 164 -10.18 0.94 -2.47
CA PHE A 164 -9.40 1.40 -3.62
C PHE A 164 -10.21 2.25 -4.58
N LYS A 165 -11.51 1.98 -4.73
CA LYS A 165 -12.43 2.86 -5.47
C LYS A 165 -12.43 4.27 -4.87
N THR A 166 -12.63 4.36 -3.55
CA THR A 166 -12.66 5.63 -2.82
C THR A 166 -11.33 6.38 -2.93
N ILE A 167 -10.21 5.68 -2.76
CA ILE A 167 -8.86 6.24 -2.94
C ILE A 167 -8.68 6.76 -4.37
N ASN A 168 -9.08 6.01 -5.40
CA ASN A 168 -8.91 6.39 -6.80
C ASN A 168 -9.73 7.64 -7.16
N GLU A 169 -10.97 7.72 -6.67
CA GLU A 169 -11.84 8.88 -6.87
C GLU A 169 -11.23 10.15 -6.25
N LYS A 170 -10.73 10.06 -5.01
CA LYS A 170 -10.07 11.17 -4.31
C LYS A 170 -8.75 11.55 -4.99
N PHE A 171 -7.91 10.57 -5.32
CA PHE A 171 -6.65 10.77 -6.04
C PHE A 171 -6.86 11.50 -7.37
N GLY A 172 -7.84 11.05 -8.16
CA GLY A 172 -8.16 11.68 -9.44
C GLY A 172 -8.60 13.14 -9.32
N LYS A 173 -9.36 13.50 -8.26
CA LYS A 173 -9.72 14.90 -7.99
C LYS A 173 -8.50 15.77 -7.70
N ILE A 174 -7.58 15.28 -6.86
CA ILE A 174 -6.36 16.02 -6.48
C ILE A 174 -5.45 16.24 -7.70
N VAL A 175 -5.25 15.21 -8.52
CA VAL A 175 -4.39 15.31 -9.72
C VAL A 175 -4.95 16.30 -10.74
N ARG A 176 -6.28 16.33 -10.96
CA ARG A 176 -6.91 17.30 -11.87
C ARG A 176 -6.77 18.73 -11.37
N ALA A 177 -7.07 18.98 -10.10
CA ALA A 177 -6.93 20.31 -9.49
C ALA A 177 -5.49 20.85 -9.59
N LYS A 178 -4.48 19.99 -9.36
CA LYS A 178 -3.07 20.38 -9.53
C LYS A 178 -2.69 20.74 -10.96
N LYS A 179 -3.33 20.11 -11.96
CA LYS A 179 -3.07 20.41 -13.38
C LYS A 179 -3.65 21.77 -13.75
N GLU A 180 -4.89 22.04 -13.32
CA GLU A 180 -5.60 23.30 -13.54
C GLU A 180 -4.83 24.49 -12.92
N SER A 181 -4.41 24.38 -11.65
CA SER A 181 -3.63 25.46 -11.00
C SER A 181 -2.28 25.72 -11.66
N LYS A 182 -1.63 24.68 -12.22
CA LYS A 182 -0.35 24.84 -12.92
C LYS A 182 -0.52 25.50 -14.29
N GLU A 183 -1.63 25.23 -14.97
CA GLU A 183 -1.99 25.87 -16.25
C GLU A 183 -2.36 27.35 -16.04
N GLU A 184 -3.09 27.69 -14.96
CA GLU A 184 -3.38 29.07 -14.56
C GLU A 184 -2.10 29.87 -14.21
N GLU A 185 -1.16 29.26 -13.48
CA GLU A 185 0.11 29.89 -13.11
C GLU A 185 1.00 30.17 -14.34
N ILE A 186 1.03 29.26 -15.33
CA ILE A 186 1.75 29.46 -16.59
C ILE A 186 1.09 30.58 -17.42
N SER A 187 -0.24 30.61 -17.50
CA SER A 187 -0.97 31.64 -18.23
C SER A 187 -0.72 33.05 -17.70
N LEU A 188 -0.57 33.21 -16.37
CA LEU A 188 -0.27 34.50 -15.75
C LEU A 188 1.16 34.98 -16.01
N LEU A 189 2.11 34.07 -16.22
CA LEU A 189 3.51 34.40 -16.52
C LEU A 189 3.72 34.82 -17.98
N ASP A 190 2.90 34.30 -18.90
CA ASP A 190 3.00 34.63 -20.33
C ASP A 190 2.43 36.03 -20.66
N GLU A 191 1.54 36.58 -19.83
CA GLU A 191 1.00 37.94 -20.04
C GLU A 191 2.00 39.05 -19.67
N ASP A 192 2.89 38.83 -18.69
CA ASP A 192 3.87 39.82 -18.20
C ASP A 192 5.12 40.00 -19.11
N LEU A 193 5.35 39.09 -20.07
CA LEU A 193 6.48 39.18 -21.01
C LEU A 193 6.13 39.90 -22.33
N SER A 194 4.87 40.31 -22.52
CA SER A 194 4.38 40.91 -23.78
C SER A 194 4.48 42.44 -23.86
N THR A 195 4.95 43.14 -22.81
CA THR A 195 4.97 44.62 -22.76
C THR A 195 6.35 45.30 -22.90
N LEU A 196 7.40 44.60 -23.33
CA LEU A 196 8.73 45.21 -23.55
C LEU A 196 9.33 44.80 -24.89
N ASP A 197 8.88 45.41 -26.00
CA ASP A 197 9.73 46.12 -26.98
C ASP A 197 8.95 46.43 -28.28
N GLU A 198 8.26 47.57 -28.29
CA GLU A 198 7.95 48.29 -29.53
C GLU A 198 8.42 49.75 -29.41
N HIS A 199 9.74 49.97 -29.52
CA HIS A 199 10.28 51.24 -29.96
C HIS A 199 10.93 51.10 -31.34
N LYS A 200 10.08 51.04 -32.37
CA LYS A 200 10.45 51.45 -33.74
C LYS A 200 10.57 52.97 -33.78
N SER A 201 11.80 53.48 -33.83
CA SER A 201 12.06 54.86 -34.28
C SER A 201 11.88 54.97 -35.80
N PRO A 202 11.17 55.98 -36.32
CA PRO A 202 10.97 56.16 -37.74
C PRO A 202 12.16 56.86 -38.40
N CYS A 203 12.38 56.45 -39.65
CA CYS A 203 13.28 57.04 -40.63
C CYS A 203 12.91 58.52 -40.90
N CYS A 204 13.88 59.44 -40.81
CA CYS A 204 13.79 60.79 -41.38
C CYS A 204 14.89 60.95 -42.44
N THR A 205 14.46 61.11 -43.68
CA THR A 205 15.23 61.62 -44.83
C THR A 205 14.89 63.10 -45.07
N LEU A 206 15.81 63.80 -45.78
CA LEU A 206 15.85 65.19 -46.29
C LEU A 206 16.67 66.14 -45.39
N PHE A 207 17.73 66.81 -45.84
CA PHE A 207 18.11 67.33 -47.17
C PHE A 207 19.55 66.97 -47.58
#